data_AF-A0A2V6L9F1-F1
#
_entry.id   AF-A0A2V6L9F1-F1
#
_cell.length_a   1.000
_cell.length_b   1.000
_cell.length_c   1.000
_cell.angle_alpha   90.00
_cell.angle_beta   90.00
_cell.angle_gamma   90.00
#
_symmetry.space_group_name_H-M   'P 1'
#
loop_
_entity.id
_entity.type
_entity.pdbx_description
1 polymer ?
#
loop_
_entity_poly.entity_id
_entity_poly.type
_entity_poly.pdbx_seq_one_letter_code
_entity_poly.pdbx_strand_id
1 'polypeptide(L)'
;MVVGLFLAPTALPLDAPPLPGAIFSTDSTCTDVNLNIFDDKEDVYIDGGPAHPGAAGLPDGSYCVQVTDPSGQSVLGMSDPGAVTVADGEFVQCYQLTSILKTASSGFTVPGFDDTPNLGGEYKVWVSTDCNFDNNSTKTDNFQVKAGCPRASVSVTTFYDTNANGVRDAGEQDIVGWRFHVYGHDNLQIKRETPRLAYPRIGFYTMVESSARESNWVHTNPGQLECTLDEYDTMFVDWGNVSIGAGGANPGAFWASKDGQALITTDDLAFLSSLYLRKATGADFNPATTKALSNWLVRATDTNMAYVLSVQLAAMQLNVRHTLVNGSALVYAPGLLLYGTVGLNSAGFISITDLMSAAAAEIQAHALTTAGSPDRAGQEALKDALEDANNNKNFTQSSPSTFSFSD
;
A
#
# COMPACT_ATOMS: atom_id res chain seq x y z
N MET A 1 19.29 -88.79 -10.81
CA MET A 1 20.13 -87.87 -10.03
C MET A 1 20.02 -86.49 -10.65
N VAL A 2 19.22 -85.61 -10.07
CA VAL A 2 19.27 -84.16 -10.33
C VAL A 2 19.08 -83.52 -8.95
N VAL A 3 20.11 -82.81 -8.50
CA VAL A 3 20.18 -82.14 -7.21
C VAL A 3 19.64 -80.73 -7.42
N GLY A 4 18.54 -80.38 -6.74
CA GLY A 4 18.01 -79.02 -6.71
C GLY A 4 18.77 -78.20 -5.67
N LEU A 5 19.59 -77.25 -6.13
CA LEU A 5 20.28 -76.27 -5.30
C LEU A 5 19.30 -75.11 -5.00
N PHE A 6 18.88 -74.97 -3.75
CA PHE A 6 18.13 -73.80 -3.28
C PHE A 6 19.11 -72.66 -3.00
N LEU A 7 19.05 -71.60 -3.80
CA LEU A 7 19.67 -70.30 -3.49
C LEU A 7 18.75 -69.55 -2.52
N ALA A 8 19.27 -69.21 -1.34
CA ALA A 8 18.61 -68.29 -0.42
C ALA A 8 18.76 -66.85 -0.96
N PRO A 9 17.69 -66.02 -0.92
CA PRO A 9 17.80 -64.62 -1.31
C PRO A 9 18.63 -63.85 -0.28
N THR A 10 19.63 -63.11 -0.74
CA THR A 10 20.34 -62.09 0.02
C THR A 10 19.36 -60.98 0.40
N ALA A 11 19.16 -60.76 1.69
CA ALA A 11 18.46 -59.59 2.20
C ALA A 11 19.27 -58.33 1.86
N LEU A 12 18.62 -57.36 1.20
CA LEU A 12 19.18 -56.01 1.06
C LEU A 12 19.25 -55.36 2.46
N PRO A 13 20.31 -54.58 2.77
CA PRO A 13 20.36 -53.85 4.03
C PRO A 13 19.17 -52.90 4.12
N LEU A 14 18.43 -52.99 5.22
CA LEU A 14 17.35 -52.07 5.55
C LEU A 14 18.00 -50.73 5.90
N ASP A 15 17.63 -49.68 5.18
CA ASP A 15 18.12 -48.33 5.45
C ASP A 15 17.75 -47.90 6.88
N ALA A 16 18.65 -47.24 7.59
CA ALA A 16 18.40 -46.83 8.97
C ALA A 16 17.21 -45.84 9.01
N PRO A 17 16.32 -45.92 10.03
CA PRO A 17 15.22 -44.98 10.13
C PRO A 17 15.74 -43.54 10.27
N PRO A 18 15.01 -42.53 9.76
CA PRO A 18 15.42 -41.13 9.90
C PRO A 18 15.66 -40.74 11.36
N LEU A 19 16.68 -39.91 11.59
CA LEU A 19 17.00 -39.37 12.91
C LEU A 19 15.72 -38.78 13.53
N PRO A 20 15.33 -39.15 14.75
CA PRO A 20 14.17 -38.56 15.42
C PRO A 20 14.52 -37.20 16.04
N GLY A 21 13.51 -36.49 16.53
CA GLY A 21 13.65 -35.18 17.18
C GLY A 21 13.72 -33.99 16.23
N ALA A 22 14.05 -32.83 16.80
CA ALA A 22 14.14 -31.55 16.12
C ALA A 22 15.25 -30.69 16.74
N ILE A 23 15.79 -29.77 15.95
CA ILE A 23 16.70 -28.72 16.42
C ILE A 23 16.03 -27.38 16.17
N PHE A 24 16.47 -26.36 16.88
CA PHE A 24 16.05 -24.99 16.62
C PHE A 24 17.20 -24.02 16.94
N SER A 25 17.22 -22.92 16.20
CA SER A 25 18.07 -21.78 16.50
C SER A 25 17.46 -20.95 17.63
N THR A 26 18.33 -20.47 18.52
CA THR A 26 17.99 -19.72 19.73
C THR A 26 19.10 -18.73 20.08
N ASP A 27 18.91 -17.94 21.13
CA ASP A 27 19.92 -17.01 21.63
C ASP A 27 20.69 -17.62 22.81
N SER A 28 21.58 -16.83 23.42
CA SER A 28 22.41 -17.30 24.54
C SER A 28 21.63 -17.81 25.76
N THR A 29 20.33 -17.57 25.86
CA THR A 29 19.47 -18.02 26.96
C THR A 29 18.88 -19.41 26.72
N CYS A 30 18.74 -19.83 25.46
CA CYS A 30 18.08 -21.06 25.02
C CYS A 30 16.66 -21.28 25.56
N THR A 31 15.97 -20.21 25.99
CA THR A 31 14.59 -20.34 26.47
C THR A 31 13.58 -20.21 25.34
N ASP A 32 13.92 -19.45 24.31
CA ASP A 32 13.05 -19.22 23.16
C ASP A 32 13.34 -20.23 22.06
N VAL A 33 12.32 -21.00 21.70
CA VAL A 33 12.36 -21.93 20.57
C VAL A 33 12.08 -21.12 19.31
N ASN A 34 12.91 -21.32 18.28
CA ASN A 34 12.65 -20.82 16.92
C ASN A 34 12.68 -19.28 16.82
N LEU A 35 13.70 -18.64 17.42
CA LEU A 35 13.94 -17.20 17.27
C LEU A 35 14.23 -16.83 15.81
N ASN A 36 15.01 -17.67 15.12
CA ASN A 36 15.32 -17.67 13.68
C ASN A 36 15.82 -16.35 13.06
N ILE A 37 15.94 -15.27 13.81
CA ILE A 37 16.32 -13.95 13.31
C ILE A 37 17.24 -13.29 14.35
N PHE A 38 18.48 -13.03 13.94
CA PHE A 38 19.56 -12.54 14.80
C PHE A 38 20.15 -11.26 14.25
N ASP A 39 20.66 -10.39 15.12
CA ASP A 39 21.32 -9.15 14.69
C ASP A 39 22.73 -9.46 14.18
N ASP A 40 23.54 -10.20 14.95
CA ASP A 40 24.90 -10.61 14.60
C ASP A 40 25.08 -12.15 14.62
N LYS A 41 26.18 -12.66 14.02
CA LYS A 41 26.46 -14.11 13.98
C LYS A 41 26.76 -14.67 15.37
N GLU A 42 27.32 -13.85 16.24
CA GLU A 42 27.63 -14.16 17.63
C GLU A 42 26.37 -14.39 18.48
N ASP A 43 25.20 -13.96 18.02
CA ASP A 43 23.95 -14.16 18.75
C ASP A 43 23.29 -15.52 18.44
N VAL A 44 23.85 -16.28 17.48
CA VAL A 44 23.22 -17.53 17.02
C VAL A 44 23.70 -18.72 17.83
N TYR A 45 22.77 -19.30 18.58
CA TYR A 45 22.92 -20.55 19.32
C TYR A 45 21.99 -21.62 18.73
N ILE A 46 22.31 -22.88 19.01
CA ILE A 46 21.44 -24.02 18.70
C ILE A 46 21.15 -24.83 19.94
N ASP A 47 19.96 -25.41 19.96
CA ASP A 47 19.48 -26.32 20.98
C ASP A 47 18.61 -27.44 20.35
N GLY A 48 18.28 -28.47 21.13
CA GLY A 48 17.58 -29.67 20.67
C GLY A 48 16.28 -29.96 21.42
N GLY A 49 15.19 -30.10 20.67
CA GLY A 49 13.90 -30.65 21.11
C GLY A 49 13.17 -29.92 22.26
N PRO A 50 11.88 -30.22 22.53
CA PRO A 50 11.17 -29.63 23.66
C PRO A 50 11.79 -30.08 25.00
N ALA A 51 12.17 -29.14 25.87
CA ALA A 51 12.73 -29.43 27.19
C ALA A 51 11.64 -29.82 28.22
N HIS A 52 11.09 -31.03 28.11
CA HIS A 52 10.18 -31.58 29.11
C HIS A 52 10.30 -33.11 29.24
N PRO A 53 10.00 -33.69 30.43
CA PRO A 53 10.03 -35.13 30.63
C PRO A 53 9.17 -35.88 29.59
N GLY A 54 9.78 -36.82 28.87
CA GLY A 54 9.12 -37.62 27.82
C GLY A 54 9.06 -36.97 26.43
N ALA A 55 9.76 -35.85 26.21
CA ALA A 55 9.90 -35.25 24.89
C ALA A 55 10.68 -36.15 23.92
N ALA A 56 10.32 -36.09 22.63
CA ALA A 56 11.02 -36.79 21.56
C ALA A 56 12.25 -35.98 21.12
N GLY A 57 13.25 -35.86 22.00
CA GLY A 57 14.53 -35.23 21.73
C GLY A 57 15.41 -36.04 20.77
N LEU A 58 16.58 -35.49 20.42
CA LEU A 58 17.56 -36.25 19.66
C LEU A 58 18.06 -37.43 20.52
N PRO A 59 18.43 -38.58 19.93
CA PRO A 59 19.03 -39.68 20.70
C PRO A 59 20.33 -39.25 21.39
N ASP A 60 20.64 -39.85 22.54
CA ASP A 60 21.92 -39.63 23.22
C ASP A 60 23.10 -39.96 22.30
N GLY A 61 24.10 -39.08 22.29
CA GLY A 61 25.24 -39.23 21.40
C GLY A 61 25.98 -37.93 21.14
N SER A 62 26.96 -38.02 20.24
CA SER A 62 27.76 -36.89 19.79
C SER A 62 27.49 -36.61 18.32
N TYR A 63 27.34 -35.35 17.97
CA TYR A 63 26.83 -34.90 16.67
C TYR A 63 27.80 -33.93 16.00
N CYS A 64 27.80 -33.96 14.67
CA CYS A 64 28.45 -32.98 13.80
C CYS A 64 27.47 -31.84 13.48
N VAL A 65 28.00 -30.64 13.27
CA VAL A 65 27.20 -29.46 12.90
C VAL A 65 27.78 -28.81 11.65
N GLN A 66 26.92 -28.38 10.73
CA GLN A 66 27.31 -27.48 9.64
C GLN A 66 26.27 -26.38 9.45
N VAL A 67 26.73 -25.28 8.86
CA VAL A 67 25.87 -24.21 8.35
C VAL A 67 26.07 -24.11 6.84
N THR A 68 24.97 -24.02 6.11
CA THR A 68 24.95 -23.86 4.66
C THR A 68 24.15 -22.63 4.26
N ASP A 69 24.18 -22.30 2.97
CA ASP A 69 23.13 -21.49 2.35
C ASP A 69 21.75 -22.16 2.48
N PRO A 70 20.63 -21.44 2.24
CA PRO A 70 19.28 -21.98 2.43
C PRO A 70 18.98 -23.19 1.54
N SER A 71 19.64 -23.29 0.38
CA SER A 71 19.48 -24.42 -0.54
C SER A 71 20.10 -25.72 0.01
N GLY A 72 21.10 -25.63 0.89
CA GLY A 72 21.86 -26.76 1.41
C GLY A 72 23.07 -27.14 0.54
N GLN A 73 23.36 -26.40 -0.53
CA GLN A 73 24.41 -26.76 -1.48
C GLN A 73 25.77 -26.15 -1.17
N SER A 74 25.80 -24.98 -0.53
CA SER A 74 27.05 -24.28 -0.20
C SER A 74 27.32 -24.39 1.30
N VAL A 75 28.35 -25.13 1.70
CA VAL A 75 28.80 -25.18 3.09
C VAL A 75 29.54 -23.90 3.44
N LEU A 76 29.10 -23.23 4.50
CA LEU A 76 29.61 -21.94 4.97
C LEU A 76 30.41 -22.10 6.28
N GLY A 77 30.14 -23.14 7.05
CA GLY A 77 30.95 -23.54 8.19
C GLY A 77 30.66 -24.96 8.64
N MET A 78 31.65 -25.63 9.22
CA MET A 78 31.52 -27.00 9.70
C MET A 78 32.28 -27.20 11.00
N SER A 79 31.74 -28.03 11.89
CA SER A 79 32.38 -28.40 13.15
C SER A 79 33.36 -29.57 12.97
N ASP A 80 34.22 -29.78 13.98
CA ASP A 80 34.86 -31.09 14.16
C ASP A 80 33.79 -32.14 14.58
N PRO A 81 34.04 -33.45 14.40
CA PRO A 81 33.14 -34.49 14.86
C PRO A 81 32.87 -34.41 16.37
N GLY A 82 31.60 -34.53 16.76
CA GLY A 82 31.19 -34.55 18.17
C GLY A 82 31.14 -33.18 18.85
N ALA A 83 30.98 -32.11 18.07
CA ALA A 83 30.87 -30.74 18.57
C ALA A 83 29.64 -30.50 19.47
N VAL A 84 28.56 -31.26 19.25
CA VAL A 84 27.35 -31.24 20.08
C VAL A 84 27.19 -32.58 20.80
N THR A 85 26.82 -32.54 22.07
CA THR A 85 26.53 -33.74 22.87
C THR A 85 25.10 -33.70 23.38
N VAL A 86 24.41 -34.82 23.23
CA VAL A 86 23.04 -35.06 23.70
C VAL A 86 23.08 -36.11 24.79
N ALA A 87 22.41 -35.85 25.91
CA ALA A 87 22.26 -36.77 27.02
C ALA A 87 20.83 -36.67 27.58
N ASP A 88 20.24 -37.81 27.91
CA ASP A 88 18.84 -37.91 28.35
C ASP A 88 17.85 -37.25 27.37
N GLY A 89 18.18 -37.24 26.07
CA GLY A 89 17.37 -36.64 25.01
C GLY A 89 17.52 -35.13 24.83
N GLU A 90 18.35 -34.45 25.63
CA GLU A 90 18.53 -33.00 25.60
C GLU A 90 19.98 -32.62 25.26
N PHE A 91 20.19 -31.45 24.65
CA PHE A 91 21.55 -30.95 24.48
C PHE A 91 22.13 -30.64 25.86
N VAL A 92 23.35 -31.08 26.14
CA VAL A 92 23.96 -30.89 27.48
C VAL A 92 24.24 -29.42 27.81
N GLN A 93 24.23 -28.56 26.80
CA GLN A 93 24.34 -27.12 26.89
C GLN A 93 23.83 -26.46 25.61
N CYS A 94 23.64 -25.15 25.67
CA CYS A 94 23.53 -24.28 24.50
C CYS A 94 24.84 -24.21 23.73
N TYR A 95 24.79 -24.36 22.41
CA TYR A 95 25.99 -24.26 21.58
C TYR A 95 25.93 -23.04 20.67
N GLN A 96 26.85 -22.09 20.88
CA GLN A 96 27.02 -20.94 19.99
C GLN A 96 27.67 -21.39 18.67
N LEU A 97 27.03 -21.08 17.54
CA LEU A 97 27.50 -21.55 16.23
C LEU A 97 28.88 -21.02 15.87
N THR A 98 29.17 -19.75 16.15
CA THR A 98 30.49 -19.16 15.86
C THR A 98 31.63 -19.77 16.67
N SER A 99 31.32 -20.38 17.81
CA SER A 99 32.31 -21.05 18.67
C SER A 99 32.58 -22.51 18.28
N ILE A 100 31.58 -23.22 17.76
CA ILE A 100 31.71 -24.66 17.45
C ILE A 100 32.06 -24.95 15.98
N LEU A 101 31.82 -23.99 15.09
CA LEU A 101 32.08 -24.12 13.66
C LEU A 101 33.41 -23.50 13.26
N LYS A 102 33.93 -23.93 12.11
CA LYS A 102 35.04 -23.28 11.41
C LYS A 102 34.62 -22.90 10.00
N THR A 103 35.06 -21.74 9.52
CA THR A 103 34.61 -21.18 8.24
C THR A 103 35.09 -22.01 7.05
N ALA A 104 34.26 -22.14 6.01
CA ALA A 104 34.63 -22.89 4.81
C ALA A 104 35.74 -22.18 4.01
N SER A 105 35.72 -20.84 3.95
CA SER A 105 36.70 -19.99 3.28
C SER A 105 38.13 -20.14 3.86
N SER A 106 38.24 -20.49 5.13
CA SER A 106 39.52 -20.78 5.79
C SER A 106 39.99 -22.23 5.60
N GLY A 107 39.25 -23.04 4.84
CA GLY A 107 39.46 -24.49 4.79
C GLY A 107 39.17 -25.16 6.13
N PHE A 108 38.17 -24.67 6.88
CA PHE A 108 37.76 -25.15 8.20
C PHE A 108 38.86 -25.02 9.26
N THR A 109 39.52 -23.87 9.33
CA THR A 109 40.60 -23.61 10.30
C THR A 109 40.37 -22.42 11.23
N VAL A 110 39.51 -21.47 10.85
CA VAL A 110 39.18 -20.27 11.62
C VAL A 110 37.78 -20.42 12.23
N PRO A 111 37.56 -20.15 13.53
CA PRO A 111 36.23 -20.21 14.16
C PRO A 111 35.20 -19.32 13.45
N GLY A 112 33.96 -19.82 13.31
CA GLY A 112 32.86 -19.10 12.67
C GLY A 112 32.22 -19.84 11.49
N PHE A 113 31.35 -19.13 10.77
CA PHE A 113 30.80 -19.53 9.47
C PHE A 113 30.79 -18.33 8.52
N ASP A 114 30.98 -18.58 7.22
CA ASP A 114 31.04 -17.55 6.19
C ASP A 114 29.68 -16.86 5.97
N ASP A 115 29.68 -15.72 5.27
CA ASP A 115 28.44 -15.07 4.87
C ASP A 115 27.68 -15.91 3.84
N THR A 116 26.36 -15.98 3.99
CA THR A 116 25.52 -16.63 3.00
C THR A 116 25.53 -15.86 1.68
N PRO A 117 25.54 -16.53 0.52
CA PRO A 117 25.29 -15.86 -0.76
C PRO A 117 23.83 -15.42 -0.90
N ASN A 118 22.93 -15.88 -0.02
CA ASN A 118 21.56 -15.39 0.04
C ASN A 118 21.55 -13.96 0.63
N LEU A 119 21.13 -13.00 -0.18
CA LEU A 119 21.16 -11.58 0.19
C LEU A 119 20.20 -11.20 1.32
N GLY A 120 19.22 -12.05 1.63
CA GLY A 120 18.35 -11.92 2.81
C GLY A 120 19.03 -12.27 4.12
N GLY A 121 20.30 -12.71 4.08
CA GLY A 121 21.04 -13.15 5.27
C GLY A 121 20.53 -14.47 5.81
N GLU A 122 19.87 -15.30 4.98
CA GLU A 122 19.31 -16.59 5.39
C GLU A 122 20.35 -17.73 5.31
N TYR A 123 20.35 -18.57 6.34
CA TYR A 123 21.22 -19.71 6.55
C TYR A 123 20.38 -20.94 6.90
N LYS A 124 20.99 -22.12 6.75
CA LYS A 124 20.46 -23.37 7.26
C LYS A 124 21.49 -24.05 8.14
N VAL A 125 21.13 -24.37 9.38
CA VAL A 125 21.94 -25.19 10.28
C VAL A 125 21.53 -26.65 10.18
N TRP A 126 22.51 -27.54 10.26
CA TRP A 126 22.35 -28.98 10.20
C TRP A 126 23.03 -29.61 11.42
N VAL A 127 22.35 -30.53 12.09
CA VAL A 127 22.92 -31.36 13.17
C VAL A 127 22.75 -32.82 12.80
N SER A 128 23.84 -33.58 12.75
CA SER A 128 23.85 -34.94 12.22
C SER A 128 24.68 -35.91 13.05
N THR A 129 24.24 -37.18 13.08
CA THR A 129 25.05 -38.29 13.62
C THR A 129 26.16 -38.72 12.66
N ASP A 130 26.11 -38.28 11.39
CA ASP A 130 27.14 -38.54 10.39
C ASP A 130 27.64 -37.19 9.83
N CYS A 131 28.95 -36.95 9.92
CA CYS A 131 29.57 -35.73 9.38
C CYS A 131 29.49 -35.62 7.84
N ASN A 132 28.97 -36.62 7.11
CA ASN A 132 28.59 -36.48 5.70
C ASN A 132 27.22 -35.82 5.50
N PHE A 133 26.46 -35.59 6.58
CA PHE A 133 25.14 -34.95 6.60
C PHE A 133 24.10 -35.61 5.68
N ASP A 134 24.11 -36.94 5.64
CA ASP A 134 23.10 -37.72 4.93
C ASP A 134 21.69 -37.38 5.46
N ASN A 135 20.69 -37.41 4.56
CA ASN A 135 19.33 -36.97 4.89
C ASN A 135 18.71 -37.75 6.06
N ASN A 136 18.99 -39.05 6.17
CA ASN A 136 18.44 -39.89 7.24
C ASN A 136 19.15 -39.70 8.58
N SER A 137 20.33 -39.09 8.62
CA SER A 137 21.10 -38.89 9.86
C SER A 137 20.99 -37.47 10.41
N THR A 138 20.20 -36.59 9.78
CA THR A 138 20.33 -35.14 9.99
C THR A 138 19.01 -34.45 10.34
N LYS A 139 19.10 -33.40 11.16
CA LYS A 139 18.05 -32.40 11.42
C LYS A 139 18.50 -31.03 10.97
N THR A 140 17.54 -30.20 10.56
CA THR A 140 17.81 -28.85 10.09
C THR A 140 16.89 -27.83 10.71
N ASP A 141 17.40 -26.60 10.79
CA ASP A 141 16.61 -25.40 11.04
C ASP A 141 17.15 -24.25 10.17
N ASN A 142 16.30 -23.26 9.86
CA ASN A 142 16.68 -22.08 9.09
C ASN A 142 16.71 -20.85 10.01
N PHE A 143 17.71 -19.99 9.82
CA PHE A 143 17.83 -18.74 10.57
C PHE A 143 18.37 -17.62 9.70
N GLN A 144 18.26 -16.38 10.17
CA GLN A 144 18.75 -15.18 9.50
C GLN A 144 19.68 -14.38 10.40
N VAL A 145 20.73 -13.79 9.81
CA VAL A 145 21.61 -12.82 10.47
C VAL A 145 21.55 -11.51 9.71
N LYS A 146 21.25 -10.41 10.41
CA LYS A 146 20.98 -9.10 9.77
C LYS A 146 22.23 -8.25 9.52
N ALA A 147 23.29 -8.45 10.30
CA ALA A 147 24.54 -7.75 10.13
C ALA A 147 25.17 -8.09 8.77
N GLY A 148 25.73 -7.08 8.10
CA GLY A 148 26.32 -7.25 6.77
C GLY A 148 25.34 -7.35 5.61
N CYS A 149 24.02 -7.48 5.85
CA CYS A 149 23.05 -7.47 4.75
C CYS A 149 23.12 -6.16 3.95
N PRO A 150 23.17 -6.22 2.61
CA PRO A 150 23.18 -5.01 1.78
C PRO A 150 21.92 -4.16 2.00
N ARG A 151 22.07 -2.85 1.80
CA ARG A 151 21.01 -1.87 2.01
C ARG A 151 20.85 -1.00 0.78
N ALA A 152 19.61 -0.59 0.54
CA ALA A 152 19.27 0.45 -0.42
C ALA A 152 19.15 1.80 0.29
N SER A 153 19.00 2.88 -0.48
CA SER A 153 18.64 4.21 0.00
C SER A 153 17.25 4.56 -0.51
N VAL A 154 16.33 4.89 0.40
CA VAL A 154 14.96 5.27 0.04
C VAL A 154 14.65 6.65 0.60
N SER A 155 14.27 7.58 -0.28
CA SER A 155 13.77 8.91 0.08
C SER A 155 12.28 8.97 -0.18
N VAL A 156 11.51 9.23 0.87
CA VAL A 156 10.05 9.33 0.83
C VAL A 156 9.65 10.76 1.11
N THR A 157 8.93 11.38 0.19
CA THR A 157 8.36 12.72 0.38
C THR A 157 6.87 12.73 0.04
N THR A 158 6.18 13.73 0.59
CA THR A 158 4.80 14.04 0.23
C THR A 158 4.80 15.49 -0.18
N PHE A 159 4.11 15.83 -1.26
CA PHE A 159 4.01 17.21 -1.77
C PHE A 159 2.55 17.66 -1.84
N TYR A 160 2.35 18.96 -1.72
CA TYR A 160 1.05 19.60 -1.84
C TYR A 160 0.73 19.91 -3.31
N ASP A 161 -0.02 19.01 -3.93
CA ASP A 161 -0.34 19.02 -5.35
C ASP A 161 -1.48 20.00 -5.64
N THR A 162 -1.16 21.26 -5.85
CA THR A 162 -2.18 22.32 -5.91
C THR A 162 -3.03 22.23 -7.19
N ASN A 163 -2.46 21.71 -8.27
CA ASN A 163 -3.13 21.54 -9.55
C ASN A 163 -3.74 20.13 -9.73
N ALA A 164 -3.60 19.28 -8.72
CA ALA A 164 -4.14 17.93 -8.63
C ALA A 164 -3.78 17.03 -9.83
N ASN A 165 -2.60 17.21 -10.43
CA ASN A 165 -2.17 16.45 -11.61
C ASN A 165 -1.46 15.12 -11.29
N GLY A 166 -1.17 14.86 -10.01
CA GLY A 166 -0.49 13.67 -9.51
C GLY A 166 1.03 13.67 -9.70
N VAL A 167 1.61 14.80 -10.11
CA VAL A 167 3.03 14.98 -10.46
C VAL A 167 3.60 16.13 -9.66
N ARG A 168 4.77 15.92 -9.05
CA ARG A 168 5.45 16.97 -8.30
C ARG A 168 5.97 18.06 -9.25
N ASP A 169 5.39 19.26 -9.14
CA ASP A 169 5.77 20.42 -9.93
C ASP A 169 6.74 21.35 -9.21
N ALA A 170 7.44 22.18 -10.00
CA ALA A 170 8.36 23.16 -9.45
C ALA A 170 7.62 24.22 -8.61
N GLY A 171 7.99 24.33 -7.33
CA GLY A 171 7.41 25.29 -6.39
C GLY A 171 6.32 24.70 -5.49
N GLU A 172 5.94 23.45 -5.68
CA GLU A 172 5.06 22.76 -4.74
C GLU A 172 5.79 22.45 -3.44
N GLN A 173 5.10 22.67 -2.33
CA GLN A 173 5.67 22.54 -0.99
C GLN A 173 5.61 21.10 -0.49
N ASP A 174 6.58 20.71 0.32
CA ASP A 174 6.55 19.43 1.02
C ASP A 174 5.50 19.46 2.15
N ILE A 175 4.81 18.34 2.33
CA ILE A 175 3.93 18.09 3.47
C ILE A 175 4.72 17.31 4.51
N VAL A 176 5.08 17.99 5.60
CA VAL A 176 5.86 17.41 6.71
C VAL A 176 4.92 16.74 7.71
N GLY A 177 5.23 15.50 8.11
CA GLY A 177 4.46 14.73 9.08
C GLY A 177 3.42 13.80 8.44
N TRP A 178 3.41 13.67 7.11
CA TRP A 178 2.42 12.81 6.44
C TRP A 178 2.77 11.34 6.65
N ARG A 179 1.83 10.57 7.19
CA ARG A 179 2.07 9.20 7.64
C ARG A 179 1.99 8.21 6.48
N PHE A 180 2.88 7.22 6.52
CA PHE A 180 2.83 6.04 5.67
C PHE A 180 3.21 4.79 6.45
N HIS A 181 2.74 3.65 5.95
CA HIS A 181 2.99 2.32 6.46
C HIS A 181 3.97 1.60 5.54
N VAL A 182 4.93 0.91 6.13
CA VAL A 182 5.86 0.03 5.40
C VAL A 182 5.63 -1.39 5.87
N TYR A 183 5.37 -2.25 4.90
CA TYR A 183 5.34 -3.69 5.03
C TYR A 183 6.55 -4.27 4.30
N GLY A 184 7.21 -5.26 4.87
CA GLY A 184 8.37 -5.87 4.23
C GLY A 184 8.71 -7.23 4.83
N HIS A 185 9.91 -7.69 4.51
CA HIS A 185 10.50 -8.93 5.04
C HIS A 185 10.46 -9.00 6.59
N ASP A 186 10.53 -10.20 7.15
CA ASP A 186 10.50 -10.47 8.61
C ASP A 186 9.24 -10.01 9.35
N ASN A 187 8.09 -10.03 8.67
CA ASN A 187 6.84 -9.46 9.20
C ASN A 187 7.00 -7.99 9.63
N LEU A 188 7.91 -7.24 8.98
CA LEU A 188 8.10 -5.83 9.25
C LEU A 188 6.79 -5.09 8.98
N GLN A 189 6.29 -4.40 10.01
CA GLN A 189 5.15 -3.50 9.92
C GLN A 189 5.43 -2.25 10.74
N ILE A 190 5.75 -1.16 10.08
CA ILE A 190 6.13 0.09 10.75
C ILE A 190 5.39 1.29 10.17
N LYS A 191 5.08 2.25 11.04
CA LYS A 191 4.57 3.57 10.67
C LYS A 191 5.70 4.58 10.64
N ARG A 192 5.73 5.44 9.62
CA ARG A 192 6.72 6.50 9.43
C ARG A 192 6.02 7.75 8.90
N GLU A 193 6.74 8.86 8.92
CA GLU A 193 6.24 10.17 8.48
C GLU A 193 7.24 10.83 7.53
N THR A 194 6.75 11.58 6.56
CA THR A 194 7.56 12.32 5.57
C THR A 194 8.05 13.68 6.10
N PRO A 195 9.13 14.26 5.55
CA PRO A 195 10.09 13.62 4.65
C PRO A 195 10.93 12.59 5.40
N ARG A 196 11.30 11.49 4.72
CA ARG A 196 12.10 10.43 5.32
C ARG A 196 13.17 9.92 4.37
N LEU A 197 14.42 10.03 4.80
CA LEU A 197 15.51 9.24 4.26
C LEU A 197 15.71 7.99 5.12
N ALA A 198 15.78 6.82 4.50
CA ALA A 198 15.96 5.54 5.16
C ALA A 198 16.93 4.64 4.39
N TYR A 199 17.54 3.70 5.11
CA TYR A 199 18.47 2.71 4.56
C TYR A 199 17.97 1.28 4.87
N PRO A 200 16.84 0.85 4.27
CA PRO A 200 16.29 -0.48 4.50
C PRO A 200 17.20 -1.56 3.91
N ARG A 201 17.08 -2.79 4.43
CA ARG A 201 17.67 -3.97 3.77
C ARG A 201 17.11 -4.09 2.36
N ILE A 202 17.87 -4.66 1.44
CA ILE A 202 17.36 -5.04 0.13
C ILE A 202 16.24 -6.09 0.27
N GLY A 203 15.36 -6.18 -0.72
CA GLY A 203 14.20 -7.08 -0.71
C GLY A 203 12.89 -6.40 -1.11
N PHE A 204 11.78 -7.13 -0.98
CA PHE A 204 10.46 -6.65 -1.39
C PHE A 204 9.75 -5.89 -0.25
N TYR A 205 9.18 -4.74 -0.59
CA TYR A 205 8.43 -3.88 0.32
C TYR A 205 7.14 -3.39 -0.33
N THR A 206 6.10 -3.26 0.50
CA THR A 206 4.88 -2.53 0.17
C THR A 206 4.82 -1.28 1.05
N MET A 207 4.74 -0.13 0.42
CA MET A 207 4.58 1.16 1.08
C MET A 207 3.18 1.67 0.82
N VAL A 208 2.45 2.03 1.87
CA VAL A 208 1.06 2.49 1.79
C VAL A 208 0.95 3.83 2.50
N GLU A 209 0.66 4.87 1.75
CA GLU A 209 0.32 6.19 2.26
C GLU A 209 -0.95 6.11 3.12
N SER A 210 -0.95 6.84 4.24
CA SER A 210 -2.13 6.92 5.11
C SER A 210 -3.09 8.01 4.62
N SER A 211 -4.39 7.77 4.77
CA SER A 211 -5.39 8.84 4.62
C SER A 211 -5.50 9.67 5.89
N ALA A 212 -5.53 10.99 5.75
CA ALA A 212 -5.83 11.89 6.85
C ALA A 212 -7.24 11.62 7.42
N ARG A 213 -7.41 11.93 8.71
CA ARG A 213 -8.72 11.83 9.38
C ARG A 213 -9.71 12.85 8.82
N GLU A 214 -9.21 14.01 8.41
CA GLU A 214 -9.98 15.08 7.83
C GLU A 214 -10.39 14.70 6.40
N SER A 215 -11.71 14.70 6.15
CA SER A 215 -12.28 14.25 4.88
C SER A 215 -12.04 15.19 3.70
N ASN A 216 -11.34 16.30 3.94
CA ASN A 216 -11.05 17.30 2.92
C ASN A 216 -9.66 17.12 2.29
N TRP A 217 -8.95 16.05 2.60
CA TRP A 217 -7.72 15.67 1.93
C TRP A 217 -7.98 14.61 0.86
N VAL A 218 -7.36 14.80 -0.29
CA VAL A 218 -7.49 13.91 -1.45
C VAL A 218 -6.11 13.55 -1.98
N HIS A 219 -5.87 12.25 -2.16
CA HIS A 219 -4.68 11.71 -2.83
C HIS A 219 -4.77 12.00 -4.33
N THR A 220 -3.70 12.53 -4.92
CA THR A 220 -3.67 12.89 -6.35
C THR A 220 -2.87 11.92 -7.20
N ASN A 221 -2.14 11.00 -6.57
CA ASN A 221 -1.50 9.85 -7.20
C ASN A 221 -1.73 8.56 -6.38
N PRO A 222 -1.36 7.37 -6.90
CA PRO A 222 -1.57 6.12 -6.17
C PRO A 222 -0.82 6.10 -4.83
N GLY A 223 -1.58 6.00 -3.73
CA GLY A 223 -1.04 5.92 -2.35
C GLY A 223 -0.45 4.56 -1.97
N GLN A 224 -0.25 3.64 -2.92
CA GLN A 224 0.42 2.35 -2.65
C GLN A 224 1.51 2.09 -3.69
N LEU A 225 2.67 1.68 -3.19
CA LEU A 225 3.82 1.28 -3.99
C LEU A 225 4.30 -0.09 -3.54
N GLU A 226 4.45 -1.00 -4.49
CA GLU A 226 5.19 -2.26 -4.30
C GLU A 226 6.54 -2.12 -4.99
N CYS A 227 7.61 -2.44 -4.29
CA CYS A 227 8.97 -2.25 -4.79
C CYS A 227 9.90 -3.38 -4.31
N THR A 228 10.82 -3.77 -5.19
CA THR A 228 11.99 -4.58 -4.83
C THR A 228 13.18 -3.63 -4.76
N LEU A 229 13.86 -3.61 -3.63
CA LEU A 229 15.07 -2.83 -3.42
C LEU A 229 16.27 -3.72 -3.68
N ASP A 230 17.18 -3.31 -4.57
CA ASP A 230 18.43 -4.00 -4.82
C ASP A 230 19.62 -3.26 -4.20
N GLU A 231 20.80 -3.91 -4.25
CA GLU A 231 22.01 -3.38 -3.65
C GLU A 231 22.43 -2.04 -4.30
N TYR A 232 22.67 -1.03 -3.47
CA TYR A 232 23.04 0.34 -3.88
C TYR A 232 21.95 1.12 -4.62
N ASP A 233 20.71 0.62 -4.69
CA ASP A 233 19.60 1.38 -5.26
C ASP A 233 19.33 2.66 -4.49
N THR A 234 19.00 3.72 -5.24
CA THR A 234 18.41 4.94 -4.68
C THR A 234 17.00 5.10 -5.25
N MET A 235 16.00 4.90 -4.39
CA MET A 235 14.59 5.04 -4.75
C MET A 235 14.03 6.35 -4.18
N PHE A 236 13.24 7.03 -5.01
CA PHE A 236 12.45 8.19 -4.62
C PHE A 236 10.97 7.83 -4.67
N VAL A 237 10.26 8.09 -3.58
CA VAL A 237 8.82 7.88 -3.45
C VAL A 237 8.20 9.22 -3.14
N ASP A 238 7.35 9.71 -4.03
CA ASP A 238 6.70 11.02 -3.90
C ASP A 238 5.19 10.86 -4.00
N TRP A 239 4.48 11.15 -2.91
CA TRP A 239 3.02 11.13 -2.88
C TRP A 239 2.41 12.52 -2.97
N GLY A 240 1.40 12.67 -3.81
CA GLY A 240 0.72 13.94 -4.05
C GLY A 240 -0.60 14.01 -3.27
N ASN A 241 -0.81 15.11 -2.55
CA ASN A 241 -2.05 15.36 -1.82
C ASN A 241 -2.51 16.79 -1.98
N VAL A 242 -3.83 16.99 -2.01
CA VAL A 242 -4.44 18.32 -2.06
C VAL A 242 -5.58 18.42 -1.06
N SER A 243 -5.73 19.61 -0.47
CA SER A 243 -6.90 19.94 0.34
C SER A 243 -8.01 20.47 -0.56
N ILE A 244 -9.25 20.07 -0.30
CA ILE A 244 -10.44 20.62 -0.91
C ILE A 244 -11.27 21.45 0.07
N GLY A 245 -12.08 22.36 -0.44
CA GLY A 245 -12.89 23.26 0.38
C GLY A 245 -13.60 24.34 -0.43
N ALA A 246 -13.63 25.55 0.11
CA ALA A 246 -14.39 26.66 -0.44
C ALA A 246 -13.74 27.28 -1.69
N GLY A 247 -14.57 27.72 -2.64
CA GLY A 247 -14.12 28.36 -3.89
C GLY A 247 -14.73 29.73 -4.14
N GLY A 248 -15.51 30.27 -3.20
CA GLY A 248 -16.16 31.59 -3.31
C GLY A 248 -17.51 31.58 -4.02
N ALA A 249 -18.07 30.41 -4.32
CA ALA A 249 -19.35 30.26 -5.00
C ALA A 249 -20.53 30.72 -4.13
N ASN A 250 -21.61 31.15 -4.76
CA ASN A 250 -22.91 31.32 -4.13
C ASN A 250 -23.87 30.20 -4.55
N PRO A 251 -24.62 29.60 -3.60
CA PRO A 251 -25.55 28.52 -3.91
C PRO A 251 -26.77 29.03 -4.67
N GLY A 252 -27.52 28.12 -5.31
CA GLY A 252 -28.75 28.47 -6.03
C GLY A 252 -29.77 29.27 -5.19
N ALA A 253 -29.81 29.02 -3.88
CA ALA A 253 -30.66 29.78 -2.94
C ALA A 253 -30.29 31.27 -2.84
N PHE A 254 -28.99 31.61 -2.94
CA PHE A 254 -28.56 33.01 -3.01
C PHE A 254 -29.04 33.65 -4.31
N TRP A 255 -28.85 32.99 -5.45
CA TRP A 255 -29.29 33.50 -6.76
C TRP A 255 -30.82 33.67 -6.85
N ALA A 256 -31.57 32.85 -6.11
CA ALA A 256 -33.01 33.01 -5.97
C ALA A 256 -33.44 34.10 -4.97
N SER A 257 -32.54 34.57 -4.10
CA SER A 257 -32.84 35.61 -3.10
C SER A 257 -33.01 37.00 -3.74
N LYS A 258 -33.41 37.99 -2.94
CA LYS A 258 -33.49 39.39 -3.41
C LYS A 258 -32.12 39.93 -3.82
N ASP A 259 -31.07 39.55 -3.08
CA ASP A 259 -29.72 40.05 -3.31
C ASP A 259 -29.14 39.45 -4.59
N GLY A 260 -29.30 38.14 -4.80
CA GLY A 260 -28.92 37.49 -6.06
C GLY A 260 -29.68 38.03 -7.26
N GLN A 261 -31.00 38.22 -7.14
CA GLN A 261 -31.82 38.85 -8.19
C GLN A 261 -31.38 40.27 -8.55
N ALA A 262 -30.83 41.03 -7.61
CA ALA A 262 -30.32 42.37 -7.86
C ALA A 262 -29.01 42.37 -8.69
N LEU A 263 -28.28 41.25 -8.71
CA LEU A 263 -27.05 41.10 -9.49
C LEU A 263 -27.32 40.59 -10.93
N ILE A 264 -28.39 39.82 -11.13
CA ILE A 264 -28.70 39.18 -12.42
C ILE A 264 -29.14 40.23 -13.44
N THR A 265 -28.43 40.27 -14.57
CA THR A 265 -28.69 41.19 -15.68
C THR A 265 -29.53 40.55 -16.79
N THR A 266 -30.00 41.38 -17.73
CA THR A 266 -30.68 40.87 -18.95
C THR A 266 -29.75 39.97 -19.77
N ASP A 267 -28.44 40.26 -19.79
CA ASP A 267 -27.46 39.45 -20.52
C ASP A 267 -27.28 38.07 -19.87
N ASP A 268 -27.38 37.97 -18.54
CA ASP A 268 -27.36 36.69 -17.83
C ASP A 268 -28.61 35.87 -18.17
N LEU A 269 -29.78 36.50 -18.21
CA LEU A 269 -31.03 35.84 -18.59
C LEU A 269 -31.01 35.35 -20.04
N ALA A 270 -30.45 36.16 -20.95
CA ALA A 270 -30.26 35.79 -22.35
C ALA A 270 -29.27 34.62 -22.49
N PHE A 271 -28.16 34.65 -21.74
CA PHE A 271 -27.20 33.56 -21.69
C PHE A 271 -27.82 32.26 -21.15
N LEU A 272 -28.52 32.31 -20.01
CA LEU A 272 -29.20 31.15 -19.45
C LEU A 272 -30.27 30.59 -20.39
N SER A 273 -30.94 31.44 -21.16
CA SER A 273 -31.90 31.02 -22.19
C SER A 273 -31.23 30.39 -23.43
N SER A 274 -29.93 30.57 -23.61
CA SER A 274 -29.16 29.87 -24.65
C SER A 274 -28.70 28.47 -24.21
N LEU A 275 -28.79 28.19 -22.90
CA LEU A 275 -28.54 26.87 -22.36
C LEU A 275 -29.80 26.01 -22.47
N TYR A 276 -29.64 24.70 -22.63
CA TYR A 276 -30.74 23.75 -22.77
C TYR A 276 -31.47 23.43 -21.44
N LEU A 277 -31.60 24.40 -20.53
CA LEU A 277 -32.14 24.19 -19.18
C LEU A 277 -33.57 23.61 -19.20
N ARG A 278 -33.88 22.73 -18.24
CA ARG A 278 -35.11 21.94 -18.23
C ARG A 278 -36.07 22.33 -17.11
N LYS A 279 -37.36 22.11 -17.36
CA LYS A 279 -38.41 22.09 -16.33
C LYS A 279 -38.63 20.66 -15.85
N ALA A 280 -39.47 20.50 -14.82
CA ALA A 280 -39.89 19.18 -14.32
C ALA A 280 -40.48 18.28 -15.43
N THR A 281 -41.12 18.85 -16.45
CA THR A 281 -41.70 18.12 -17.58
C THR A 281 -40.70 17.77 -18.69
N GLY A 282 -39.43 18.18 -18.56
CA GLY A 282 -38.41 18.07 -19.60
C GLY A 282 -38.50 19.15 -20.70
N ALA A 283 -39.51 20.02 -20.65
CA ALA A 283 -39.60 21.17 -21.55
C ALA A 283 -38.52 22.22 -21.23
N ASP A 284 -38.13 23.00 -22.24
CA ASP A 284 -37.14 24.07 -22.10
C ASP A 284 -37.57 25.14 -21.08
N PHE A 285 -36.58 25.67 -20.37
CA PHE A 285 -36.70 26.81 -19.47
C PHE A 285 -35.84 27.98 -19.94
N ASN A 286 -36.50 29.01 -20.48
CA ASN A 286 -35.87 30.25 -20.94
C ASN A 286 -36.33 31.40 -20.01
N PRO A 287 -35.52 31.81 -19.01
CA PRO A 287 -35.95 32.79 -18.03
C PRO A 287 -36.01 34.20 -18.60
N ALA A 288 -37.22 34.75 -18.78
CA ALA A 288 -37.42 36.12 -19.26
C ALA A 288 -37.30 37.21 -18.17
N THR A 289 -37.35 36.83 -16.90
CA THR A 289 -37.23 37.77 -15.75
C THR A 289 -36.48 37.12 -14.60
N THR A 290 -35.83 37.93 -13.78
CA THR A 290 -35.17 37.48 -12.54
C THR A 290 -36.13 36.78 -11.58
N LYS A 291 -37.39 37.25 -11.53
CA LYS A 291 -38.47 36.61 -10.75
C LYS A 291 -38.82 35.21 -11.26
N ALA A 292 -38.90 35.02 -12.58
CA ALA A 292 -39.15 33.71 -13.18
C ALA A 292 -38.00 32.74 -12.89
N LEU A 293 -36.75 33.21 -13.00
CA LEU A 293 -35.56 32.43 -12.65
C LEU A 293 -35.54 32.05 -11.17
N SER A 294 -35.74 33.01 -10.26
CA SER A 294 -35.80 32.78 -8.81
C SER A 294 -36.84 31.71 -8.44
N ASN A 295 -38.06 31.82 -8.99
CA ASN A 295 -39.11 30.84 -8.75
C ASN A 295 -38.77 29.44 -9.26
N TRP A 296 -38.00 29.34 -10.35
CA TRP A 296 -37.60 28.06 -10.94
C TRP A 296 -36.45 27.41 -10.15
N LEU A 297 -35.43 28.18 -9.75
CA LEU A 297 -34.29 27.68 -8.97
C LEU A 297 -34.71 26.97 -7.68
N VAL A 298 -35.76 27.45 -7.00
CA VAL A 298 -36.21 26.92 -5.70
C VAL A 298 -37.26 25.81 -5.79
N ARG A 299 -37.69 25.43 -7.00
CA ARG A 299 -38.76 24.44 -7.23
C ARG A 299 -38.24 23.12 -7.80
N ALA A 300 -36.92 22.95 -7.88
CA ALA A 300 -36.35 21.69 -8.34
C ALA A 300 -36.75 20.55 -7.40
N THR A 301 -37.25 19.47 -8.00
CA THR A 301 -37.51 18.20 -7.33
C THR A 301 -36.74 17.12 -8.06
N ASP A 302 -36.26 16.12 -7.34
CA ASP A 302 -35.47 14.98 -7.84
C ASP A 302 -36.20 14.05 -8.83
N THR A 303 -37.48 14.29 -9.12
CA THR A 303 -38.25 13.54 -10.13
C THR A 303 -37.59 13.55 -11.52
N ASN A 304 -37.15 14.71 -12.02
CA ASN A 304 -36.42 14.82 -13.29
C ASN A 304 -34.99 15.29 -13.00
N MET A 305 -34.01 14.38 -13.10
CA MET A 305 -32.62 14.71 -12.75
C MET A 305 -32.04 15.81 -13.67
N ALA A 306 -32.49 15.88 -14.93
CA ALA A 306 -32.07 16.92 -15.86
C ALA A 306 -32.51 18.31 -15.40
N TYR A 307 -33.65 18.43 -14.71
CA TYR A 307 -34.08 19.68 -14.10
C TYR A 307 -33.21 20.04 -12.88
N VAL A 308 -32.91 19.08 -12.00
CA VAL A 308 -32.03 19.34 -10.85
C VAL A 308 -30.62 19.74 -11.31
N LEU A 309 -30.07 19.02 -12.29
CA LEU A 309 -28.79 19.35 -12.91
C LEU A 309 -28.82 20.75 -13.57
N SER A 310 -29.93 21.09 -14.27
CA SER A 310 -30.13 22.43 -14.84
C SER A 310 -30.05 23.52 -13.77
N VAL A 311 -30.64 23.32 -12.59
CA VAL A 311 -30.57 24.30 -11.48
C VAL A 311 -29.15 24.49 -10.99
N GLN A 312 -28.38 23.42 -10.82
CA GLN A 312 -26.99 23.50 -10.37
C GLN A 312 -26.09 24.16 -11.43
N LEU A 313 -26.29 23.82 -12.70
CA LEU A 313 -25.59 24.44 -13.82
C LEU A 313 -25.88 25.95 -13.87
N ALA A 314 -27.15 26.35 -13.78
CA ALA A 314 -27.52 27.76 -13.82
C ALA A 314 -26.87 28.58 -12.68
N ALA A 315 -26.83 28.02 -11.46
CA ALA A 315 -26.15 28.68 -10.34
C ALA A 315 -24.64 28.83 -10.56
N MET A 316 -23.96 27.79 -11.06
CA MET A 316 -22.52 27.88 -11.32
C MET A 316 -22.20 28.83 -12.48
N GLN A 317 -23.02 28.84 -13.53
CA GLN A 317 -22.88 29.79 -14.63
C GLN A 317 -22.97 31.25 -14.15
N LEU A 318 -23.91 31.54 -13.23
CA LEU A 318 -23.97 32.86 -12.60
C LEU A 318 -22.73 33.14 -11.74
N ASN A 319 -22.25 32.18 -10.95
CA ASN A 319 -21.02 32.32 -10.18
C ASN A 319 -19.81 32.71 -11.06
N VAL A 320 -19.64 32.05 -12.21
CA VAL A 320 -18.55 32.35 -13.15
C VAL A 320 -18.73 33.70 -13.83
N ARG A 321 -19.94 34.00 -14.32
CA ARG A 321 -20.23 35.27 -15.02
C ARG A 321 -20.11 36.50 -14.13
N HIS A 322 -20.37 36.33 -12.84
CA HIS A 322 -20.18 37.38 -11.83
C HIS A 322 -18.81 37.30 -11.14
N THR A 323 -17.84 36.58 -11.70
CA THR A 323 -16.44 36.51 -11.25
C THR A 323 -16.23 35.98 -9.82
N LEU A 324 -17.24 35.33 -9.25
CA LEU A 324 -17.16 34.69 -7.93
C LEU A 324 -16.36 33.39 -7.98
N VAL A 325 -16.43 32.69 -9.12
CA VAL A 325 -15.68 31.45 -9.39
C VAL A 325 -14.90 31.62 -10.69
N ASN A 326 -13.62 31.23 -10.67
CA ASN A 326 -12.82 31.16 -11.89
C ASN A 326 -13.18 29.88 -12.65
N GLY A 327 -13.49 29.98 -13.96
CA GLY A 327 -13.81 28.81 -14.79
C GLY A 327 -12.68 27.78 -14.89
N SER A 328 -11.43 28.17 -14.64
CA SER A 328 -10.27 27.27 -14.59
C SER A 328 -10.04 26.65 -13.20
N ALA A 329 -10.82 27.03 -12.18
CA ALA A 329 -10.72 26.41 -10.86
C ALA A 329 -11.05 24.92 -10.96
N LEU A 330 -10.30 24.09 -10.23
CA LEU A 330 -10.49 22.66 -10.19
C LEU A 330 -11.39 22.28 -9.02
N VAL A 331 -12.27 21.30 -9.27
CA VAL A 331 -13.11 20.68 -8.25
C VAL A 331 -12.97 19.18 -8.25
N TYR A 332 -13.09 18.58 -7.07
CA TYR A 332 -13.12 17.14 -6.87
C TYR A 332 -14.51 16.58 -7.18
N ALA A 333 -14.57 15.64 -8.12
CA ALA A 333 -15.78 15.03 -8.64
C ALA A 333 -15.57 13.52 -8.95
N PRO A 334 -15.20 12.69 -7.96
CA PRO A 334 -14.81 11.30 -8.19
C PRO A 334 -15.93 10.43 -8.75
N GLY A 335 -17.20 10.78 -8.49
CA GLY A 335 -18.35 10.08 -9.06
C GLY A 335 -18.38 10.09 -10.59
N LEU A 336 -17.69 11.03 -11.23
CA LEU A 336 -17.59 11.14 -12.68
C LEU A 336 -16.60 10.15 -13.32
N LEU A 337 -15.73 9.50 -12.54
CA LEU A 337 -14.74 8.54 -13.04
C LEU A 337 -15.40 7.35 -13.78
N LEU A 338 -16.67 7.04 -13.47
CA LEU A 338 -17.42 5.95 -14.08
C LEU A 338 -18.05 6.31 -15.43
N TYR A 339 -18.02 7.59 -15.84
CA TYR A 339 -18.82 8.11 -16.97
C TYR A 339 -17.97 8.70 -18.10
N GLY A 340 -16.64 8.59 -18.05
CA GLY A 340 -15.75 9.04 -19.13
C GLY A 340 -15.88 10.53 -19.45
N THR A 341 -16.14 11.36 -18.45
CA THR A 341 -16.35 12.81 -18.61
C THR A 341 -15.10 13.49 -19.15
N VAL A 342 -15.23 14.21 -20.26
CA VAL A 342 -14.13 14.98 -20.87
C VAL A 342 -13.63 16.05 -19.90
N GLY A 343 -12.31 16.15 -19.75
CA GLY A 343 -11.66 17.11 -18.85
C GLY A 343 -11.47 16.62 -17.40
N LEU A 344 -12.02 15.44 -17.05
CA LEU A 344 -11.76 14.78 -15.78
C LEU A 344 -10.40 14.06 -15.81
N ASN A 345 -9.56 14.29 -14.81
CA ASN A 345 -8.31 13.54 -14.64
C ASN A 345 -8.50 12.23 -13.86
N SER A 346 -7.47 11.39 -13.81
CA SER A 346 -7.53 10.07 -13.14
C SER A 346 -7.71 10.15 -11.63
N ALA A 347 -7.37 11.29 -11.01
CA ALA A 347 -7.61 11.54 -9.59
C ALA A 347 -9.04 12.04 -9.30
N GLY A 348 -9.87 12.24 -10.33
CA GLY A 348 -11.26 12.69 -10.19
C GLY A 348 -11.42 14.21 -10.10
N PHE A 349 -10.44 14.99 -10.56
CA PHE A 349 -10.54 16.45 -10.64
C PHE A 349 -10.91 16.92 -12.03
N ILE A 350 -11.74 17.97 -12.11
CA ILE A 350 -12.23 18.58 -13.35
C ILE A 350 -12.28 20.10 -13.18
N SER A 351 -12.08 20.85 -14.27
CA SER A 351 -12.27 22.31 -14.25
C SER A 351 -13.75 22.68 -14.19
N ILE A 352 -14.09 23.81 -13.60
CA ILE A 352 -15.47 24.32 -13.60
C ILE A 352 -16.01 24.49 -15.02
N THR A 353 -15.16 24.92 -15.96
CA THR A 353 -15.54 25.08 -17.37
C THR A 353 -15.93 23.75 -18.02
N ASP A 354 -15.12 22.71 -17.82
CA ASP A 354 -15.39 21.38 -18.38
C ASP A 354 -16.60 20.74 -17.71
N LEU A 355 -16.74 20.89 -16.38
CA LEU A 355 -17.89 20.38 -15.63
C LEU A 355 -19.21 21.02 -16.09
N MET A 356 -19.23 22.35 -16.27
CA MET A 356 -20.41 23.03 -16.80
C MET A 356 -20.73 22.62 -18.24
N SER A 357 -19.69 22.38 -19.06
CA SER A 357 -19.85 21.93 -20.44
C SER A 357 -20.42 20.51 -20.52
N ALA A 358 -19.92 19.60 -19.68
CA ALA A 358 -20.43 18.24 -19.55
C ALA A 358 -21.90 18.23 -19.09
N ALA A 359 -22.23 19.03 -18.08
CA ALA A 359 -23.62 19.18 -17.62
C ALA A 359 -24.54 19.72 -18.73
N ALA A 360 -24.12 20.74 -19.47
CA ALA A 360 -24.91 21.31 -20.56
C ALA A 360 -25.17 20.28 -21.68
N ALA A 361 -24.15 19.50 -22.06
CA ALA A 361 -24.26 18.45 -23.06
C ALA A 361 -25.24 17.34 -22.61
N GLU A 362 -25.12 16.88 -21.36
CA GLU A 362 -26.01 15.87 -20.80
C GLU A 362 -27.47 16.34 -20.73
N ILE A 363 -27.70 17.59 -20.31
CA ILE A 363 -29.05 18.17 -20.29
C ILE A 363 -29.63 18.29 -21.72
N GLN A 364 -28.79 18.60 -22.70
CA GLN A 364 -29.21 18.71 -24.10
C GLN A 364 -29.65 17.35 -24.65
N ALA A 365 -28.84 16.31 -24.42
CA ALA A 365 -29.10 14.96 -24.89
C ALA A 365 -30.27 14.30 -24.15
N HIS A 366 -30.39 14.51 -22.84
CA HIS A 366 -31.32 13.79 -21.97
C HIS A 366 -32.19 14.76 -21.15
N ALA A 367 -33.27 15.25 -21.75
CA ALA A 367 -34.13 16.30 -21.22
C ALA A 367 -35.07 15.85 -20.07
N LEU A 368 -35.41 14.56 -20.01
CA LEU A 368 -36.34 13.97 -19.03
C LEU A 368 -35.76 12.66 -18.48
N THR A 369 -35.13 12.74 -17.32
CA THR A 369 -34.42 11.63 -16.67
C THR A 369 -35.07 11.29 -15.33
N THR A 370 -36.14 10.50 -15.42
CA THR A 370 -36.90 10.00 -14.27
C THR A 370 -36.30 8.71 -13.72
N ALA A 371 -36.85 8.21 -12.60
CA ALA A 371 -36.49 6.90 -12.06
C ALA A 371 -36.53 5.80 -13.15
N GLY A 372 -35.51 4.95 -13.20
CA GLY A 372 -35.35 3.89 -14.19
C GLY A 372 -34.66 4.31 -15.50
N SER A 373 -34.40 5.61 -15.73
CA SER A 373 -33.56 6.04 -16.85
C SER A 373 -32.11 5.58 -16.66
N PRO A 374 -31.45 5.03 -17.70
CA PRO A 374 -30.04 4.65 -17.63
C PRO A 374 -29.10 5.85 -17.43
N ASP A 375 -29.53 7.05 -17.85
CA ASP A 375 -28.73 8.28 -17.83
C ASP A 375 -28.79 8.99 -16.46
N ARG A 376 -29.73 8.58 -15.61
CA ARG A 376 -30.01 9.26 -14.32
C ARG A 376 -28.78 9.30 -13.42
N ALA A 377 -28.02 8.21 -13.32
CA ALA A 377 -26.88 8.12 -12.43
C ALA A 377 -25.71 9.04 -12.88
N GLY A 378 -25.47 9.15 -14.19
CA GLY A 378 -24.48 10.08 -14.73
C GLY A 378 -24.87 11.54 -14.49
N GLN A 379 -26.16 11.88 -14.69
CA GLN A 379 -26.66 13.22 -14.38
C GLN A 379 -26.64 13.53 -12.87
N GLU A 380 -26.87 12.54 -12.02
CA GLU A 380 -26.77 12.68 -10.56
C GLU A 380 -25.33 12.98 -10.15
N ALA A 381 -24.33 12.28 -10.72
CA ALA A 381 -22.92 12.55 -10.45
C ALA A 381 -22.49 13.97 -10.87
N LEU A 382 -22.95 14.45 -12.04
CA LEU A 382 -22.70 15.84 -12.46
C LEU A 382 -23.40 16.85 -11.55
N LYS A 383 -24.62 16.53 -11.13
CA LYS A 383 -25.43 17.35 -10.23
C LYS A 383 -24.77 17.46 -8.87
N ASP A 384 -24.24 16.38 -8.32
CA ASP A 384 -23.56 16.34 -7.02
C ASP A 384 -22.26 17.15 -7.07
N ALA A 385 -21.45 16.97 -8.13
CA ALA A 385 -20.22 17.74 -8.31
C ALA A 385 -20.47 19.26 -8.39
N LEU A 386 -21.49 19.68 -9.16
CA LEU A 386 -21.88 21.10 -9.25
C LEU A 386 -22.54 21.61 -7.97
N GLU A 387 -23.34 20.79 -7.28
CA GLU A 387 -23.93 21.17 -6.01
C GLU A 387 -22.87 21.39 -4.94
N ASP A 388 -21.90 20.49 -4.81
CA ASP A 388 -20.79 20.65 -3.87
C ASP A 388 -19.95 21.89 -4.20
N ALA A 389 -19.72 22.17 -5.48
CA ALA A 389 -19.05 23.39 -5.91
C ALA A 389 -19.87 24.65 -5.58
N ASN A 390 -21.16 24.67 -5.92
CA ASN A 390 -22.05 25.79 -5.58
C ASN A 390 -22.17 26.01 -4.06
N ASN A 391 -21.92 24.98 -3.25
CA ASN A 391 -21.93 25.02 -1.79
C ASN A 391 -20.52 25.11 -1.16
N ASN A 392 -19.47 25.40 -1.94
CA ASN A 392 -18.10 25.62 -1.44
C ASN A 392 -17.48 24.42 -0.72
N LYS A 393 -17.64 23.21 -1.25
CA LYS A 393 -17.16 21.98 -0.58
C LYS A 393 -15.98 21.28 -1.27
N ASN A 394 -15.82 21.42 -2.58
CA ASN A 394 -14.94 20.52 -3.35
C ASN A 394 -13.88 21.23 -4.21
N PHE A 395 -13.60 22.52 -3.99
CA PHE A 395 -12.54 23.22 -4.73
C PHE A 395 -11.16 22.93 -4.17
N THR A 396 -10.16 22.75 -5.02
CA THR A 396 -8.76 22.69 -4.57
C THR A 396 -8.38 23.97 -3.82
N GLN A 397 -7.62 23.83 -2.74
CA GLN A 397 -7.14 24.95 -1.93
C GLN A 397 -5.72 25.32 -2.34
N SER A 398 -5.36 26.60 -2.21
CA SER A 398 -4.00 27.07 -2.52
C SER A 398 -2.97 26.74 -1.44
N SER A 399 -3.41 26.26 -0.28
CA SER A 399 -2.54 25.90 0.85
C SER A 399 -3.07 24.67 1.60
N PRO A 400 -2.16 23.85 2.18
CA PRO A 400 -2.50 22.73 3.03
C PRO A 400 -3.44 23.11 4.17
N SER A 401 -4.46 22.29 4.37
CA SER A 401 -5.23 22.30 5.62
C SER A 401 -4.44 21.66 6.75
N THR A 402 -4.91 21.81 7.98
CA THR A 402 -4.41 20.96 9.07
C THR A 402 -4.81 19.50 8.83
N PHE A 403 -3.98 18.56 9.26
CA PHE A 403 -4.28 17.13 9.17
C PHE A 403 -3.86 16.38 10.43
N SER A 404 -4.46 15.21 10.63
CA SER A 404 -4.13 14.26 11.68
C SER A 404 -4.37 12.82 11.22
N PHE A 405 -3.76 11.86 11.92
CA PHE A 405 -3.94 10.43 11.66
C PHE A 405 -4.43 9.72 12.91
N SER A 406 -5.28 8.69 12.76
CA SER A 406 -5.63 7.81 13.87
C SER A 406 -4.45 6.92 14.24
N ASP A 407 -4.26 6.68 15.54
CA ASP A 407 -3.16 5.86 16.07
C ASP A 407 -3.14 4.42 15.58
#